data_AF-A0AAW5F7A3-F1
#
_entry.id   AF-A0AAW5F7A3-F1
#
_cell.length_a   1.000
_cell.length_b   1.000
_cell.length_c   1.000
_cell.angle_alpha   90.00
_cell.angle_beta   90.00
_cell.angle_gamma   90.00
#
_symmetry.space_group_name_H-M   'P 1'
#
loop_
_entity.id
_entity.type
_entity.pdbx_description
1 polymer ?
#
loop_
_entity_poly.entity_id
_entity_poly.type
_entity_poly.pdbx_seq_one_letter_code
_entity_poly.pdbx_strand_id
1 'polypeptide(L)'
;MIERKDVMPVNFLKKENFTGSDTGMRYRMEKASKEEETVLKVTVWPEPYGYDATPPEQKTSEYFPFTEEGIVSGVAWLNSRHENFR
;
A
#
# COMPACT_ATOMS: atom_id res chain seq x y z
N MET A 1 10.70 -6.88 5.86
CA MET A 1 10.96 -6.39 4.49
C MET A 1 10.10 -7.19 3.55
N ILE A 2 9.20 -6.52 2.85
CA ILE A 2 8.12 -7.09 2.06
C ILE A 2 8.66 -7.50 0.70
N GLU A 3 8.40 -8.73 0.25
CA GLU A 3 8.77 -9.17 -1.09
C GLU A 3 7.58 -9.10 -2.06
N ARG A 4 7.85 -9.02 -3.36
CA ARG A 4 6.79 -8.98 -4.38
C ARG A 4 5.82 -10.17 -4.27
N LYS A 5 6.34 -11.36 -3.92
CA LYS A 5 5.54 -12.59 -3.78
C LYS A 5 4.54 -12.54 -2.61
N ASP A 6 4.76 -11.65 -1.63
CA ASP A 6 3.90 -11.48 -0.46
C ASP A 6 2.70 -10.58 -0.76
N VAL A 7 2.69 -9.93 -1.94
CA VAL A 7 1.66 -9.00 -2.37
C VAL A 7 0.76 -9.63 -3.43
N MET A 8 -0.54 -9.32 -3.33
CA MET A 8 -1.54 -9.82 -4.26
C MET A 8 -1.33 -9.30 -5.70
N PRO A 9 -1.59 -10.12 -6.73
CA PRO A 9 -1.43 -9.70 -8.12
C PRO A 9 -2.45 -8.63 -8.51
N VAL A 10 -2.17 -7.87 -9.58
CA VAL A 10 -3.04 -6.78 -10.08
C VAL A 10 -4.49 -7.25 -10.27
N ASN A 11 -4.70 -8.48 -10.76
CA ASN A 11 -6.05 -9.01 -11.00
C ASN A 11 -6.88 -9.18 -9.71
N PHE A 12 -6.24 -9.40 -8.56
CA PHE A 12 -6.91 -9.40 -7.27
C PHE A 12 -7.26 -7.96 -6.86
N LEU A 13 -6.30 -7.04 -7.00
CA LEU A 13 -6.47 -5.62 -6.65
C LEU A 13 -7.55 -4.91 -7.50
N LYS A 14 -7.92 -5.48 -8.66
CA LYS A 14 -9.07 -5.01 -9.46
C LYS A 14 -10.41 -5.21 -8.75
N LYS A 15 -10.49 -6.19 -7.86
CA LYS A 15 -11.72 -6.64 -7.21
C LYS A 15 -11.77 -6.25 -5.75
N GLU A 16 -10.64 -6.42 -5.05
CA GLU A 16 -10.57 -6.29 -3.60
C GLU A 16 -9.33 -5.52 -3.17
N ASN A 17 -9.44 -4.84 -2.04
CA ASN A 17 -8.32 -4.14 -1.42
C ASN A 17 -7.44 -5.14 -0.68
N PHE A 18 -6.13 -4.95 -0.77
CA PHE A 18 -5.17 -5.76 -0.03
C PHE A 18 -4.64 -4.98 1.17
N THR A 19 -4.59 -5.61 2.34
CA THR A 19 -3.96 -5.06 3.54
C THR A 19 -2.91 -6.02 4.07
N GLY A 20 -1.85 -5.47 4.64
CA GLY A 20 -0.77 -6.22 5.26
C GLY A 20 -0.09 -5.43 6.35
N SER A 21 0.87 -6.06 7.02
CA SER A 21 1.68 -5.46 8.07
C SER A 21 3.09 -6.01 8.04
N ASP A 22 4.06 -5.18 8.39
CA ASP A 22 5.44 -5.58 8.64
C ASP A 22 6.02 -4.69 9.74
N THR A 23 6.48 -5.31 10.85
CA THR A 23 7.25 -4.69 11.93
C THR A 23 6.80 -3.26 12.29
N GLY A 24 5.61 -3.12 12.92
CA GLY A 24 5.09 -1.82 13.36
C GLY A 24 4.43 -0.96 12.27
N MET A 25 4.63 -1.31 10.99
CA MET A 25 3.98 -0.68 9.84
C MET A 25 2.77 -1.49 9.39
N ARG A 26 1.65 -0.82 9.15
CA ARG A 26 0.50 -1.37 8.42
C ARG A 26 0.44 -0.73 7.05
N TYR A 27 -0.03 -1.49 6.06
CA TYR A 27 -0.18 -0.99 4.71
C TYR A 27 -1.43 -1.51 4.01
N ARG A 28 -1.87 -0.75 3.01
CA ARG A 28 -3.02 -1.05 2.15
C ARG A 28 -2.67 -0.73 0.71
N MET A 29 -2.98 -1.66 -0.19
CA MET A 29 -2.87 -1.49 -1.63
C MET A 29 -4.26 -1.59 -2.21
N GLU A 30 -4.69 -0.55 -2.91
CA GLU A 30 -6.05 -0.45 -3.44
C GLU A 30 -6.05 0.17 -4.84
N LYS A 31 -7.05 -0.20 -5.64
CA LYS A 31 -7.36 0.51 -6.87
C LYS A 31 -7.94 1.87 -6.51
N ALA A 32 -7.42 2.93 -7.12
CA ALA A 32 -7.94 4.28 -7.00
C ALA A 32 -8.10 4.94 -8.38
N SER A 33 -8.82 6.06 -8.40
CA SER A 33 -8.94 6.93 -9.57
C SER A 33 -8.25 8.26 -9.26
N LYS A 34 -7.34 8.70 -10.12
CA LYS A 34 -6.66 9.99 -10.01
C LYS A 34 -6.63 10.61 -11.40
N GLU A 35 -7.15 11.83 -11.54
CA GLU A 35 -7.20 12.55 -12.84
C GLU A 35 -7.83 11.70 -13.97
N GLU A 36 -8.90 10.97 -13.64
CA GLU A 36 -9.62 10.04 -14.54
C GLU A 36 -8.84 8.77 -14.93
N GLU A 37 -7.60 8.59 -14.45
CA GLU A 37 -6.81 7.39 -14.67
C GLU A 37 -6.93 6.38 -13.51
N THR A 38 -6.93 5.09 -13.86
CA THR A 38 -6.87 4.01 -12.86
C THR A 38 -5.43 3.86 -12.36
N VAL A 39 -5.24 4.07 -11.06
CA VAL A 39 -3.94 4.02 -10.39
C VAL A 39 -3.96 3.05 -9.21
N LEU A 40 -2.78 2.59 -8.81
CA LEU A 40 -2.57 1.85 -7.58
C LEU A 40 -2.24 2.84 -6.47
N LYS A 41 -3.10 2.89 -5.44
CA LYS A 41 -2.81 3.67 -4.24
C LYS A 41 -2.24 2.74 -3.17
N VAL A 42 -1.07 3.10 -2.66
CA VAL A 42 -0.39 2.39 -1.58
C VAL A 42 -0.39 3.31 -0.37
N THR A 43 -0.96 2.87 0.75
CA THR A 43 -1.05 3.66 1.98
C THR A 43 -0.33 2.94 3.10
N VAL A 44 0.44 3.66 3.92
CA VAL A 44 1.05 3.17 5.17
C VAL A 44 0.55 3.96 6.37
N TRP A 45 0.55 3.31 7.54
CA TRP A 45 0.24 3.93 8.83
C TRP A 45 0.80 3.09 9.99
N PRO A 46 0.97 3.66 11.19
CA PRO A 46 1.49 2.92 12.33
C PRO A 46 0.42 2.02 12.98
N GLU A 47 0.87 1.00 13.69
CA GLU A 47 0.06 0.26 14.67
C GLU A 47 -0.50 1.18 15.79
N PRO A 48 -1.54 0.74 16.54
CA PRO A 48 -2.20 -0.58 16.52
C PRO A 48 -3.48 -0.63 15.66
N TYR A 49 -3.96 0.51 15.17
CA TYR A 49 -5.29 0.60 14.58
C TYR A 49 -5.34 0.12 13.12
N GLY A 50 -6.50 -0.37 12.69
CA GLY A 50 -6.79 -0.67 11.29
C GLY A 50 -7.03 0.60 10.47
N TYR A 51 -7.00 0.48 9.15
CA TYR A 51 -7.10 1.62 8.23
C TYR A 51 -8.24 2.59 8.59
N ASP A 52 -9.47 2.10 8.81
CA ASP A 52 -10.62 2.98 9.06
C ASP A 52 -10.58 3.68 10.43
N ALA A 53 -9.89 3.08 11.40
CA ALA A 53 -9.75 3.60 12.76
C ALA A 53 -8.53 4.52 12.94
N THR A 54 -7.59 4.53 11.99
CA THR A 54 -6.42 5.41 12.04
C THR A 54 -6.74 6.80 11.49
N PRO A 55 -6.37 7.90 12.17
CA PRO A 55 -6.58 9.26 11.67
C PRO A 55 -5.89 9.51 10.32
N PRO A 56 -6.48 10.32 9.41
CA PRO A 56 -5.88 10.63 8.10
C PRO A 56 -4.46 11.20 8.18
N GLU A 57 -4.16 11.96 9.22
CA GLU A 57 -2.87 12.64 9.41
C GLU A 57 -1.73 11.66 9.70
N GLN A 58 -2.07 10.45 10.14
CA GLN A 58 -1.11 9.36 10.38
C GLN A 58 -0.97 8.42 9.19
N LYS A 59 -1.72 8.66 8.10
CA LYS A 59 -1.66 7.87 6.88
C LYS A 59 -0.83 8.60 5.83
N THR A 60 0.12 7.89 5.25
CA THR A 60 0.87 8.40 4.09
C THR A 60 0.51 7.54 2.88
N SER A 61 0.08 8.17 1.79
CA SER A 61 -0.26 7.49 0.54
C SER A 61 0.67 7.89 -0.59
N GLU A 62 0.92 6.95 -1.50
CA GLU A 62 1.56 7.21 -2.79
C GLU A 62 0.80 6.50 -3.90
N TYR A 63 0.94 7.03 -5.12
CA TYR A 63 0.25 6.53 -6.30
C TYR A 63 1.25 5.98 -7.31
N PHE A 64 0.93 4.81 -7.87
CA PHE A 64 1.70 4.13 -8.89
C PHE A 64 0.80 3.75 -10.06
N PRO A 65 1.37 3.43 -11.24
CA PRO A 65 0.60 2.82 -12.33
C PRO A 65 -0.12 1.56 -11.83
N PHE A 66 -1.36 1.32 -12.29
CA PHE A 66 -2.10 0.11 -11.92
C PHE A 66 -1.67 -1.10 -12.76
N THR A 67 -0.38 -1.42 -12.72
CA THR A 67 0.29 -2.50 -13.46
C THR A 67 1.15 -3.35 -12.54
N GLU A 68 1.75 -4.42 -13.07
CA GLU A 68 2.65 -5.29 -12.31
C GLU A 68 3.90 -4.53 -11.84
N GLU A 69 4.46 -3.68 -12.70
CA GLU A 69 5.60 -2.81 -12.39
C GLU A 69 5.23 -1.77 -11.33
N GLY A 70 3.99 -1.30 -11.34
CA GLY A 70 3.46 -0.42 -10.30
C GLY A 70 3.38 -1.12 -8.94
N ILE A 71 3.03 -2.41 -8.88
CA ILE A 71 3.08 -3.19 -7.64
C ILE A 71 4.51 -3.31 -7.14
N VAL A 72 5.46 -3.66 -8.02
CA VAL A 72 6.88 -3.75 -7.65
C VAL A 72 7.38 -2.41 -7.09
N SER A 73 7.03 -1.30 -7.74
CA SER A 73 7.37 0.05 -7.28
C SER A 73 6.73 0.38 -5.93
N GLY A 74 5.47 -0.01 -5.74
CA GLY A 74 4.77 0.13 -4.46
C GLY A 74 5.45 -0.66 -3.33
N VAL A 75 5.88 -1.89 -3.60
CA VAL A 75 6.64 -2.72 -2.63
C VAL A 75 7.97 -2.07 -2.28
N ALA A 76 8.72 -1.57 -3.27
CA ALA A 76 9.97 -0.86 -3.02
C ALA A 76 9.74 0.38 -2.13
N TRP A 77 8.65 1.12 -2.36
CA TRP A 77 8.25 2.28 -1.58
C TRP A 77 7.79 1.94 -0.15
N LEU A 78 7.16 0.78 0.06
CA LEU A 78 6.86 0.27 1.40
C LEU A 78 8.16 -0.04 2.15
N ASN A 79 9.10 -0.72 1.49
CA ASN A 79 10.38 -1.08 2.09
C ASN A 79 11.26 0.13 2.39
N SER A 80 11.19 1.22 1.62
CA SER A 80 11.94 2.44 1.93
C SER A 80 11.43 3.16 3.18
N ARG A 81 10.24 2.83 3.67
CA ARG A 81 9.62 3.45 4.86
C ARG A 81 9.80 2.64 6.13
N HIS A 82 10.35 1.45 6.02
CA HIS A 82 10.43 0.49 7.09
C HIS A 82 11.16 1.02 8.34
N GLU A 83 12.16 1.90 8.15
CA GLU A 83 12.91 2.53 9.24
C GLU A 83 12.07 3.54 10.03
N ASN A 84 11.00 4.10 9.44
CA ASN A 84 10.13 5.05 10.12
C ASN A 84 9.18 4.38 11.12
N PHE A 85 9.08 3.05 11.10
CA PHE A 85 8.15 2.26 11.91
C PHE A 85 8.85 1.23 12.82
N ARG A 86 10.19 1.27 12.85
CA ARG A 86 11.02 0.43 13.72
C ARG A 86 11.13 0.97 15.15
#